data_AF-A0AAD9YJI1-F1
#
_entry.id   AF-A0AAD9YJI1-F1
#
_cell.length_a   1.000
_cell.length_b   1.000
_cell.length_c   1.000
_cell.angle_alpha   90.00
_cell.angle_beta   90.00
_cell.angle_gamma   90.00
#
_symmetry.space_group_name_H-M   'P 1'
#
loop_
_entity.id
_entity.type
_entity.pdbx_description
1 polymer ?
#
loop_
_entity_poly.entity_id
_entity_poly.type
_entity_poly.pdbx_seq_one_letter_code
_entity_poly.pdbx_strand_id
1 'polypeptide(L)'
;MESSLISHLSKILTLSPPQSSYAASSLAGPLTSHTGTAYLFLSISSSFPRLQIHSYPAIHWARAYISNIPTTRLPNTSSTDDLGLSETLASLAVRACVFQDLDQVHRFLSVLPPIKASNPSPTCLLHGLSGTLYLLRLIRHWVPSSAPLVSLPIVLVSECLLTSPWSCPASGEGVLDGKLGILTQIVLTTPPLAPRLVEELAQLLRMQNYDGSWPSAEEFDKNRDKDLLQAKSQSKKTGETSFAHGIIGFILSLHSIRPFFPSLHEPIDKALTKASQFVVWDQKTEMSCRGGLWYGSLATAL
;
A
#
# COMPACT_ATOMS: atom_id res chain seq x y z
N MET A 1 14.44 -12.75 -17.01
CA MET A 1 13.62 -12.15 -15.93
C MET A 1 13.35 -13.17 -14.83
N GLU A 2 12.83 -14.36 -15.15
CA GLU A 2 12.54 -15.43 -14.16
C GLU A 2 13.76 -15.91 -13.37
N SER A 3 14.93 -16.08 -14.00
CA SER A 3 16.17 -16.49 -13.31
C SER A 3 16.62 -15.48 -12.24
N SER A 4 16.46 -14.18 -12.50
CA SER A 4 16.75 -13.12 -11.54
C SER A 4 15.75 -13.11 -10.39
N LEU A 5 14.45 -13.32 -10.68
CA LEU A 5 13.42 -13.43 -9.65
C LEU A 5 13.68 -14.61 -8.70
N ILE A 6 13.96 -15.80 -9.22
CA ILE A 6 14.30 -16.99 -8.41
C ILE A 6 15.50 -16.70 -7.50
N SER A 7 16.54 -16.06 -8.04
CA SER A 7 17.73 -15.71 -7.26
C SER A 7 17.39 -14.77 -6.09
N HIS A 8 16.57 -13.75 -6.30
CA HIS A 8 16.15 -12.84 -5.24
C HIS A 8 15.29 -13.54 -4.18
N LEU A 9 14.33 -14.37 -4.59
CA LEU A 9 13.47 -15.12 -3.67
C LEU A 9 14.27 -16.13 -2.85
N SER A 10 15.23 -16.81 -3.47
CA SER A 10 16.15 -17.72 -2.76
C SER A 10 17.00 -16.96 -1.73
N LYS A 11 17.40 -15.72 -2.05
CA LYS A 11 18.13 -14.84 -1.13
C LYS A 11 17.27 -14.45 0.07
N ILE A 12 15.99 -14.14 -0.14
CA ILE A 12 15.03 -13.87 0.94
C ILE A 12 14.92 -15.08 1.86
N LEU A 13 14.74 -16.28 1.30
CA LEU A 13 14.64 -17.52 2.09
C LEU A 13 15.91 -17.83 2.88
N THR A 14 17.08 -17.49 2.31
CA THR A 14 18.37 -17.71 2.99
C THR A 14 18.58 -16.70 4.12
N LEU A 15 18.22 -15.43 3.91
CA LEU A 15 18.47 -14.34 4.86
C LEU A 15 17.41 -14.25 5.96
N SER A 16 16.17 -14.65 5.66
CA SER A 16 15.03 -14.58 6.57
C SER A 16 14.14 -15.81 6.40
N PRO A 17 14.60 -17.02 6.78
CA PRO A 17 13.82 -18.24 6.60
C PRO A 17 12.54 -18.21 7.47
N PRO A 18 11.46 -18.92 7.06
CA PRO A 18 10.30 -19.13 7.92
C PRO A 18 10.70 -19.69 9.29
N GLN A 19 10.19 -19.11 10.36
CA GLN A 19 10.51 -19.50 11.73
C GLN A 19 9.37 -20.34 12.32
N SER A 20 9.70 -21.22 13.26
CA SER A 20 8.70 -21.99 14.01
C SER A 20 7.86 -21.12 14.96
N SER A 21 8.40 -19.98 15.38
CA SER A 21 7.72 -19.00 16.22
C SER A 21 8.30 -17.62 15.97
N TYR A 22 7.47 -16.58 15.97
CA TYR A 22 7.90 -15.19 15.84
C TYR A 22 7.75 -14.46 17.16
N ALA A 23 8.80 -13.75 17.59
CA ALA A 23 8.73 -12.86 18.74
C ALA A 23 7.83 -11.66 18.38
N ALA A 24 6.98 -11.21 19.31
CA ALA A 24 6.08 -10.07 19.09
C ALA A 24 6.85 -8.79 18.68
N SER A 25 8.10 -8.63 19.13
CA SER A 25 8.98 -7.52 18.76
C SER A 25 9.47 -7.55 17.31
N SER A 26 9.37 -8.67 16.61
CA SER A 26 9.73 -8.81 15.18
C SER A 26 8.60 -8.46 14.22
N LEU A 27 7.43 -8.09 14.76
CA LEU A 27 6.21 -7.82 14.03
C LEU A 27 5.98 -6.30 13.91
N ALA A 28 6.76 -5.64 13.04
CA ALA A 28 6.71 -4.19 12.83
C ALA A 28 5.76 -3.77 11.69
N GLY A 29 4.68 -4.52 11.48
CA GLY A 29 3.71 -4.30 10.38
C GLY A 29 4.10 -4.99 9.06
N PRO A 30 3.14 -5.14 8.13
CA PRO A 30 3.28 -5.93 6.90
C PRO A 30 4.35 -5.39 5.95
N LEU A 31 4.82 -4.17 6.17
CA LEU A 31 5.86 -3.54 5.36
C LEU A 31 7.25 -4.09 5.61
N THR A 32 7.48 -4.68 6.78
CA THR A 32 8.79 -5.25 7.16
C THR A 32 8.68 -6.62 7.83
N SER A 33 7.46 -7.12 8.04
CA SER A 33 7.21 -8.37 8.75
C SER A 33 7.12 -9.59 7.84
N HIS A 34 7.05 -10.74 8.50
CA HIS A 34 6.80 -12.04 7.87
C HIS A 34 5.42 -12.09 7.19
N THR A 35 4.46 -11.25 7.60
CA THR A 35 3.17 -11.08 6.90
C THR A 35 3.38 -10.51 5.50
N GLY A 36 4.24 -9.50 5.36
CA GLY A 36 4.60 -8.95 4.04
C GLY A 36 5.29 -9.97 3.15
N THR A 37 6.18 -10.77 3.73
CA THR A 37 6.86 -11.85 3.00
C THR A 37 5.88 -12.93 2.55
N ALA A 38 4.92 -13.32 3.41
CA ALA A 38 3.85 -14.23 3.02
C ALA A 38 3.00 -13.66 1.87
N TYR A 39 2.67 -12.36 1.92
CA TYR A 39 1.92 -11.68 0.87
C TYR A 39 2.69 -11.63 -0.47
N LEU A 40 4.00 -11.37 -0.43
CA LEU A 40 4.87 -11.44 -1.60
C LEU A 40 4.80 -12.83 -2.26
N PHE A 41 4.98 -13.89 -1.49
CA PHE A 41 4.92 -15.27 -2.03
C PHE A 41 3.53 -15.65 -2.53
N LEU A 42 2.46 -15.18 -1.88
CA LEU A 42 1.09 -15.35 -2.37
C LEU A 42 0.93 -14.68 -3.74
N SER A 43 1.35 -13.42 -3.88
CA SER A 43 1.27 -12.66 -5.12
C SER A 43 2.05 -13.33 -6.26
N ILE A 44 3.28 -13.79 -5.97
CA ILE A 44 4.09 -14.54 -6.93
C ILE A 44 3.43 -15.85 -7.34
N SER A 45 2.77 -16.54 -6.42
CA SER A 45 2.12 -17.82 -6.73
C SER A 45 0.99 -17.69 -7.75
N SER A 46 0.30 -16.54 -7.80
CA SER A 46 -0.72 -16.27 -8.81
C SER A 46 -0.10 -15.78 -10.13
N SER A 47 0.86 -14.87 -10.07
CA SER A 47 1.51 -14.32 -11.28
C SER A 47 2.41 -15.34 -12.00
N PHE A 48 3.04 -16.24 -11.26
CA PHE A 48 3.95 -17.27 -11.78
C PHE A 48 3.65 -18.66 -11.17
N PRO A 49 2.52 -19.31 -11.52
CA PRO A 49 2.07 -20.56 -10.87
C PRO A 49 3.02 -21.74 -11.00
N ARG A 50 3.90 -21.73 -12.01
CA ARG A 50 4.90 -22.78 -12.26
C ARG A 50 6.26 -22.50 -11.62
N LEU A 51 6.45 -21.31 -11.05
CA LEU A 51 7.71 -20.91 -10.44
C LEU A 51 7.95 -21.75 -9.19
N GLN A 52 9.14 -22.35 -9.11
CA GLN A 52 9.59 -23.09 -7.94
C GLN A 52 10.83 -22.43 -7.34
N ILE A 53 10.84 -22.31 -6.01
CA ILE A 53 11.99 -21.84 -5.22
C ILE A 53 12.37 -22.96 -4.27
N HIS A 54 13.61 -23.43 -4.37
CA HIS A 54 14.09 -24.66 -3.69
C HIS A 54 13.14 -25.85 -3.89
N SER A 55 12.67 -26.06 -5.12
CA SER A 55 11.76 -27.16 -5.52
C SER A 55 10.33 -27.09 -4.95
N TYR A 56 9.98 -26.00 -4.25
CA TYR A 56 8.62 -25.77 -3.77
C TYR A 56 7.93 -24.64 -4.54
N PRO A 57 6.62 -24.75 -4.82
CA PRO A 57 5.87 -23.65 -5.43
C PRO A 57 5.79 -22.45 -4.48
N ALA A 58 5.69 -21.24 -5.00
CA ALA A 58 5.65 -20.02 -4.17
C ALA A 58 4.58 -20.04 -3.05
N ILE A 59 3.42 -20.65 -3.29
CA ILE A 59 2.35 -20.78 -2.28
C ILE A 59 2.78 -21.60 -1.06
N HIS A 60 3.72 -22.53 -1.20
CA HIS A 60 4.30 -23.27 -0.08
C HIS A 60 4.98 -22.31 0.91
N TRP A 61 5.80 -21.40 0.38
CA TRP A 61 6.51 -20.41 1.18
C TRP A 61 5.55 -19.40 1.82
N ALA A 62 4.52 -18.95 1.09
CA ALA A 62 3.48 -18.10 1.66
C ALA A 62 2.83 -18.73 2.91
N ARG A 63 2.49 -20.01 2.83
CA ARG A 63 1.96 -20.79 3.97
C ARG A 63 2.97 -20.90 5.10
N ALA A 64 4.23 -21.21 4.81
CA ALA A 64 5.26 -21.36 5.83
C ALA A 64 5.47 -20.06 6.64
N TYR A 65 5.53 -18.90 5.97
CA TYR A 65 5.69 -17.60 6.64
C TYR A 65 4.49 -17.21 7.50
N ILE A 66 3.27 -17.41 6.99
CA ILE A 66 2.07 -16.91 7.70
C ILE A 66 1.62 -17.84 8.84
N SER A 67 1.94 -19.14 8.80
CA SER A 67 1.41 -20.15 9.75
C SER A 67 1.76 -19.87 11.20
N ASN A 68 3.00 -19.42 11.45
CA ASN A 68 3.53 -19.28 12.80
C ASN A 68 3.46 -17.84 13.33
N ILE A 69 2.89 -16.91 12.57
CA ILE A 69 2.61 -15.56 13.06
C ILE A 69 1.51 -15.68 14.12
N PRO A 70 1.71 -15.20 15.35
CA PRO A 70 0.65 -15.20 16.34
C PRO A 70 -0.53 -14.41 15.80
N THR A 71 -1.73 -15.00 15.82
CA THR A 71 -2.94 -14.18 15.72
C THR A 71 -2.98 -13.34 17.00
N THR A 72 -2.68 -12.04 16.89
CA THR A 72 -2.61 -11.14 18.03
C THR A 72 -3.87 -11.26 18.87
N ARG A 73 -3.74 -11.14 20.20
CA ARG A 73 -4.89 -11.14 21.11
C ARG A 73 -5.84 -10.02 20.69
N LEU A 74 -7.15 -10.27 20.79
CA LEU A 74 -8.20 -9.27 20.60
C LEU A 74 -7.76 -7.94 21.20
N PRO A 75 -7.70 -6.85 20.42
CA PRO A 75 -7.28 -5.58 20.95
C PRO A 75 -8.21 -5.16 22.08
N ASN A 76 -7.66 -4.52 23.10
CA ASN A 76 -8.48 -3.78 24.06
C ASN A 76 -9.24 -2.73 23.25
N THR A 77 -10.56 -2.84 23.25
CA THR A 77 -11.53 -2.28 22.28
C THR A 77 -11.66 -0.75 22.25
N SER A 78 -10.57 0.01 22.40
CA SER A 78 -10.64 1.46 22.59
C SER A 78 -9.66 2.30 21.79
N SER A 79 -8.66 1.74 21.10
CA SER A 79 -7.73 2.55 20.29
C SER A 79 -7.98 2.40 18.79
N THR A 80 -7.91 3.52 18.08
CA THR A 80 -7.87 3.58 16.61
C THR A 80 -6.55 3.05 16.02
N ASP A 81 -5.63 2.58 16.88
CA ASP A 81 -4.27 2.14 16.54
C ASP A 81 -4.23 0.87 15.69
N ASP A 82 -5.34 0.14 15.58
CA ASP A 82 -5.42 -1.11 14.84
C ASP A 82 -5.94 -0.97 13.40
N LEU A 83 -6.29 0.23 12.94
CA LEU A 83 -6.73 0.46 11.55
C LEU A 83 -5.56 0.45 10.55
N GLY A 84 -5.91 0.50 9.26
CA GLY A 84 -4.93 0.53 8.18
C GLY A 84 -4.24 -0.80 7.93
N LEU A 85 -2.95 -0.73 7.64
CA LEU A 85 -2.08 -1.88 7.44
C LEU A 85 -1.41 -2.29 8.75
N SER A 86 -2.14 -2.28 9.87
CA SER A 86 -1.64 -2.83 11.13
C SER A 86 -1.26 -4.31 10.97
N GLU A 87 -0.28 -4.80 11.73
CA GLU A 87 0.12 -6.21 11.64
C GLU A 87 -1.06 -7.15 11.95
N THR A 88 -1.89 -6.80 12.94
CA THR A 88 -3.05 -7.61 13.33
C THR A 88 -4.02 -7.78 12.16
N LEU A 89 -4.43 -6.69 11.51
CA LEU A 89 -5.34 -6.75 10.37
C LEU A 89 -4.69 -7.42 9.16
N ALA A 90 -3.45 -7.05 8.85
CA ALA A 90 -2.74 -7.58 7.69
C ALA A 90 -2.49 -9.10 7.82
N SER A 91 -2.09 -9.58 8.99
CA SER A 91 -1.83 -11.01 9.21
C SER A 91 -3.09 -11.86 9.11
N LEU A 92 -4.22 -11.39 9.65
CA LEU A 92 -5.53 -12.05 9.50
C LEU A 92 -5.99 -12.07 8.04
N ALA A 93 -5.88 -10.94 7.34
CA ALA A 93 -6.27 -10.84 5.94
C ALA A 93 -5.40 -11.74 5.04
N VAL A 94 -4.07 -11.67 5.16
CA VAL A 94 -3.15 -12.50 4.37
C VAL A 94 -3.34 -13.98 4.70
N ARG A 95 -3.57 -14.34 5.96
CA ARG A 95 -3.87 -15.74 6.34
C ARG A 95 -5.16 -16.23 5.70
N ALA A 96 -6.23 -15.42 5.72
CA ALA A 96 -7.47 -15.73 5.02
C ALA A 96 -7.22 -16.00 3.53
N CYS A 97 -6.42 -15.14 2.88
CA CYS A 97 -6.11 -15.27 1.45
C CYS A 97 -5.27 -16.51 1.12
N VAL A 98 -4.23 -16.80 1.91
CA VAL A 98 -3.31 -17.93 1.71
C VAL A 98 -4.01 -19.28 1.91
N PHE A 99 -4.91 -19.37 2.90
CA PHE A 99 -5.62 -20.60 3.24
C PHE A 99 -7.04 -20.69 2.70
N GLN A 100 -7.55 -19.63 2.07
CA GLN A 100 -8.95 -19.55 1.60
C GLN A 100 -9.95 -19.76 2.76
N ASP A 101 -9.61 -19.24 3.95
CA ASP A 101 -10.28 -19.58 5.21
C ASP A 101 -11.25 -18.46 5.66
N LEU A 102 -12.54 -18.77 5.67
CA LEU A 102 -13.60 -17.85 6.12
C LEU A 102 -13.56 -17.58 7.63
N ASP A 103 -13.02 -18.49 8.45
CA ASP A 103 -12.89 -18.24 9.89
C ASP A 103 -11.91 -17.10 10.16
N GLN A 104 -10.84 -16.98 9.34
CA GLN A 104 -9.95 -15.82 9.41
C GLN A 104 -10.64 -14.54 8.96
N VAL A 105 -11.56 -14.60 7.99
CA VAL A 105 -12.37 -13.45 7.58
C VAL A 105 -13.28 -13.00 8.72
N HIS A 106 -13.95 -13.93 9.41
CA HIS A 106 -14.76 -13.61 10.59
C HIS A 106 -13.91 -12.98 11.70
N ARG A 107 -12.72 -13.52 11.97
CA ARG A 107 -11.77 -12.93 12.94
C ARG A 107 -11.34 -11.53 12.53
N PHE A 108 -10.97 -11.33 11.27
CA PHE A 108 -10.61 -10.03 10.71
C PHE A 108 -11.74 -9.02 10.94
N LEU A 109 -12.98 -9.37 10.62
CA LEU A 109 -14.13 -8.48 10.83
C LEU A 109 -14.41 -8.22 12.31
N SER A 110 -14.18 -9.20 13.19
CA SER A 110 -14.41 -9.06 14.63
C SER A 110 -13.44 -8.10 15.33
N VAL A 111 -12.25 -7.90 14.76
CA VAL A 111 -11.24 -6.96 15.30
C VAL A 111 -11.35 -5.56 14.71
N LEU A 112 -12.17 -5.36 13.67
CA LEU A 112 -12.39 -4.02 13.13
C LEU A 112 -13.12 -3.16 14.15
N PRO A 113 -12.66 -1.93 14.43
CA PRO A 113 -13.40 -1.02 15.27
C PRO A 113 -14.70 -0.59 14.55
N PRO A 114 -15.72 -0.13 15.29
CA PRO A 114 -16.94 0.38 14.69
C PRO A 114 -16.63 1.53 13.71
N ILE A 115 -16.89 1.31 12.42
CA ILE A 115 -16.71 2.31 11.38
C ILE A 115 -17.85 3.33 11.50
N LYS A 116 -17.56 4.47 12.12
CA LYS A 116 -18.50 5.60 12.26
C LYS A 116 -17.84 6.88 11.78
N ALA A 117 -18.59 7.66 10.98
CA ALA A 117 -18.14 8.95 10.45
C ALA A 117 -17.80 10.00 11.54
N SER A 118 -18.18 9.75 12.80
CA SER A 118 -18.02 10.70 13.91
C SER A 118 -16.70 10.61 14.68
N ASN A 119 -15.83 9.62 14.40
CA ASN A 119 -14.54 9.50 15.07
C ASN A 119 -13.41 9.96 14.15
N PRO A 120 -12.48 10.81 14.62
CA PRO A 120 -11.31 11.25 13.85
C PRO A 120 -10.32 10.09 13.72
N SER A 121 -10.62 9.15 12.82
CA SER A 121 -9.72 8.07 12.47
C SER A 121 -8.80 8.53 11.34
N PRO A 122 -7.52 8.16 11.35
CA PRO A 122 -6.67 8.33 10.18
C PRO A 122 -7.33 7.76 8.93
N THR A 123 -7.12 8.40 7.79
CA THR A 123 -7.66 7.92 6.51
C THR A 123 -6.60 7.36 5.58
N CYS A 124 -5.32 7.65 5.82
CA CYS A 124 -4.19 7.18 5.01
C CYS A 124 -4.03 5.66 4.98
N LEU A 125 -3.19 5.16 4.07
CA LEU A 125 -3.06 3.72 3.83
C LEU A 125 -2.47 3.00 5.04
N LEU A 126 -1.41 3.54 5.66
CA LEU A 126 -0.69 2.83 6.72
C LEU A 126 -1.49 2.68 8.01
N HIS A 127 -2.16 3.74 8.42
CA HIS A 127 -2.75 3.84 9.76
C HIS A 127 -4.28 3.93 9.73
N GLY A 128 -4.89 3.97 8.54
CA GLY A 128 -6.24 4.48 8.39
C GLY A 128 -7.18 3.65 7.56
N LEU A 129 -8.38 4.22 7.37
CA LEU A 129 -9.48 3.56 6.66
C LEU A 129 -9.12 3.12 5.23
N SER A 130 -8.21 3.82 4.53
CA SER A 130 -7.74 3.40 3.20
C SER A 130 -7.01 2.04 3.25
N GLY A 131 -6.16 1.80 4.25
CA GLY A 131 -5.49 0.50 4.40
C GLY A 131 -6.46 -0.62 4.76
N THR A 132 -7.44 -0.32 5.63
CA THR A 132 -8.54 -1.25 5.92
C THR A 132 -9.34 -1.58 4.66
N LEU A 133 -9.63 -0.59 3.82
CA LEU A 133 -10.31 -0.77 2.55
C LEU A 133 -9.49 -1.66 1.59
N TYR A 134 -8.17 -1.45 1.52
CA TYR A 134 -7.25 -2.31 0.79
C TYR A 134 -7.34 -3.77 1.27
N LEU A 135 -7.28 -4.02 2.58
CA LEU A 135 -7.35 -5.38 3.13
C LEU A 135 -8.71 -6.05 2.87
N LEU A 136 -9.82 -5.30 2.94
CA LEU A 136 -11.14 -5.79 2.57
C LEU A 136 -11.22 -6.15 1.08
N ARG A 137 -10.67 -5.31 0.19
CA ARG A 137 -10.56 -5.60 -1.26
C ARG A 137 -9.72 -6.85 -1.51
N LEU A 138 -8.60 -7.00 -0.79
CA LEU A 138 -7.71 -8.13 -0.87
C LEU A 138 -8.42 -9.44 -0.49
N ILE A 139 -9.11 -9.45 0.65
CA ILE A 139 -9.92 -10.60 1.09
C ILE A 139 -10.99 -10.96 0.06
N ARG A 140 -11.73 -9.97 -0.46
CA ARG A 140 -12.77 -10.20 -1.47
C ARG A 140 -12.21 -10.83 -2.75
N HIS A 141 -11.02 -10.40 -3.16
CA HIS A 141 -10.36 -10.90 -4.37
C HIS A 141 -9.87 -12.34 -4.19
N TRP A 142 -9.12 -12.61 -3.13
CA TRP A 142 -8.49 -13.92 -2.94
C TRP A 142 -9.43 -14.94 -2.33
N VAL A 143 -10.45 -14.54 -1.56
CA VAL A 143 -11.44 -15.45 -0.95
C VAL A 143 -12.84 -15.09 -1.47
N PRO A 144 -13.23 -15.49 -2.70
CA PRO A 144 -14.48 -15.02 -3.31
C PRO A 144 -15.75 -15.31 -2.50
N SER A 145 -15.76 -16.41 -1.75
CA SER A 145 -16.86 -16.78 -0.84
C SER A 145 -17.07 -15.79 0.31
N SER A 146 -16.09 -14.93 0.60
CA SER A 146 -16.19 -13.87 1.61
C SER A 146 -17.03 -12.68 1.16
N ALA A 147 -17.38 -12.56 -0.12
CA ALA A 147 -18.02 -11.37 -0.67
C ALA A 147 -19.27 -10.90 0.13
N PRO A 148 -20.19 -11.77 0.58
CA PRO A 148 -21.33 -11.35 1.41
C PRO A 148 -20.92 -10.76 2.77
N LEU A 149 -19.80 -11.22 3.34
CA LEU A 149 -19.30 -10.78 4.64
C LEU A 149 -18.62 -9.41 4.57
N VAL A 150 -17.86 -9.16 3.50
CA VAL A 150 -17.04 -7.94 3.37
C VAL A 150 -17.73 -6.80 2.62
N SER A 151 -18.85 -7.07 1.93
CA SER A 151 -19.55 -6.06 1.12
C SER A 151 -20.05 -4.86 1.94
N LEU A 152 -20.72 -5.10 3.06
CA LEU A 152 -21.21 -4.02 3.92
C LEU A 152 -20.05 -3.20 4.55
N PRO A 153 -19.01 -3.83 5.15
CA PRO A 153 -17.81 -3.11 5.58
C PRO A 153 -17.19 -2.25 4.47
N ILE A 154 -17.06 -2.76 3.24
CA ILE A 154 -16.52 -2.00 2.10
C ILE A 154 -17.34 -0.73 1.84
N VAL A 155 -18.67 -0.83 1.83
CA VAL A 155 -19.55 0.33 1.63
C VAL A 155 -19.37 1.35 2.75
N LEU A 156 -19.38 0.91 4.01
CA LEU A 156 -19.25 1.80 5.17
C LEU A 156 -17.91 2.53 5.19
N VAL A 157 -16.80 1.81 4.92
CA VAL A 157 -15.47 2.42 4.85
C VAL A 157 -15.38 3.40 3.68
N SER A 158 -15.92 3.04 2.51
CA SER A 158 -15.92 3.93 1.33
C SER A 158 -16.68 5.23 1.58
N GLU A 159 -17.88 5.16 2.17
CA GLU A 159 -18.68 6.35 2.50
C GLU A 159 -18.03 7.20 3.58
N CYS A 160 -17.39 6.58 4.58
CA CYS A 160 -16.62 7.31 5.59
C CYS A 160 -15.46 8.08 4.94
N LEU A 161 -14.70 7.43 4.05
CA LEU A 161 -13.62 8.09 3.32
C LEU A 161 -14.09 9.23 2.42
N LEU A 162 -15.31 9.19 1.89
CA LEU A 162 -15.86 10.26 1.06
C LEU A 162 -16.39 11.45 1.86
N THR A 163 -16.74 11.25 3.13
CA THR A 163 -17.37 12.28 3.97
C THR A 163 -16.42 12.87 5.00
N SER A 164 -15.34 12.17 5.34
CA SER A 164 -14.33 12.61 6.30
C SER A 164 -13.17 13.36 5.63
N PRO A 165 -12.60 14.39 6.29
CA PRO A 165 -11.36 15.00 5.85
C PRO A 165 -10.22 13.97 5.78
N TRP A 166 -9.49 13.97 4.66
CA TRP A 166 -8.34 13.07 4.50
C TRP A 166 -7.16 13.54 5.33
N SER A 167 -6.70 12.69 6.24
CA SER A 167 -5.62 12.97 7.20
C SER A 167 -4.74 11.74 7.47
N CYS A 168 -3.48 12.01 7.83
CA CYS A 168 -2.54 11.01 8.32
C CYS A 168 -1.75 11.57 9.52
N PRO A 169 -1.49 10.78 10.58
CA PRO A 169 -0.67 11.20 11.72
C PRO A 169 0.80 11.44 11.35
N ALA A 170 1.29 10.78 10.30
CA ALA A 170 2.62 10.99 9.74
C ALA A 170 2.50 11.96 8.54
N SER A 171 3.07 13.16 8.69
CA SER A 171 3.05 14.21 7.68
C SER A 171 3.89 13.83 6.46
N GLY A 172 3.25 13.28 5.42
CA GLY A 172 3.88 12.89 4.15
C GLY A 172 2.87 12.88 2.99
N GLU A 173 3.02 13.71 1.96
CA GLU A 173 2.19 13.64 0.74
C GLU A 173 2.72 12.55 -0.21
N GLY A 174 2.85 11.33 0.33
CA GLY A 174 3.23 10.12 -0.40
C GLY A 174 2.03 9.26 -0.79
N VAL A 175 2.21 8.14 -1.49
CA VAL A 175 1.07 7.21 -1.75
C VAL A 175 0.63 6.48 -0.49
N LEU A 176 1.53 6.27 0.47
CA LEU A 176 1.19 5.60 1.72
C LEU A 176 0.46 6.52 2.71
N ASP A 177 0.78 7.83 2.67
CA ASP A 177 0.31 8.81 3.66
C ASP A 177 -0.55 9.93 3.05
N GLY A 178 -0.66 9.98 1.72
CA GLY A 178 -1.26 11.08 0.97
C GLY A 178 -2.53 10.72 0.20
N LYS A 179 -3.14 11.77 -0.37
CA LYS A 179 -4.47 11.72 -1.00
C LYS A 179 -4.58 10.73 -2.14
N LEU A 180 -3.49 10.52 -2.91
CA LEU A 180 -3.50 9.57 -4.03
C LEU A 180 -3.70 8.13 -3.57
N GLY A 181 -3.12 7.73 -2.43
CA GLY A 181 -3.33 6.39 -1.88
C GLY A 181 -4.78 6.15 -1.48
N ILE A 182 -5.40 7.13 -0.83
CA ILE A 182 -6.82 7.08 -0.45
C ILE A 182 -7.71 6.97 -1.69
N LEU A 183 -7.51 7.86 -2.66
CA LEU A 183 -8.24 7.87 -3.92
C LEU A 183 -8.10 6.53 -4.64
N THR A 184 -6.89 5.99 -4.72
CA THR A 184 -6.60 4.71 -5.35
C THR A 184 -7.38 3.58 -4.69
N GLN A 185 -7.39 3.49 -3.36
CA GLN A 185 -8.13 2.42 -2.69
C GLN A 185 -9.65 2.57 -2.84
N ILE A 186 -10.20 3.79 -2.84
CA ILE A 186 -11.63 3.99 -3.11
C ILE A 186 -11.98 3.50 -4.51
N VAL A 187 -11.23 3.94 -5.53
CA VAL A 187 -11.51 3.62 -6.94
C VAL A 187 -11.35 2.14 -7.23
N LEU A 188 -10.27 1.51 -6.76
CA LEU A 188 -10.02 0.09 -7.01
C LEU A 188 -10.99 -0.83 -6.25
N THR A 189 -11.53 -0.37 -5.12
CA THR A 189 -12.47 -1.17 -4.31
C THR A 189 -13.91 -0.97 -4.75
N THR A 190 -14.27 0.26 -5.12
CA THR A 190 -15.64 0.65 -5.50
C THR A 190 -15.60 1.54 -6.75
N PRO A 191 -15.32 0.97 -7.95
CA PRO A 191 -15.17 1.71 -9.19
C PRO A 191 -16.29 2.72 -9.54
N PRO A 192 -17.58 2.46 -9.24
CA PRO A 192 -18.65 3.42 -9.49
C PRO A 192 -18.50 4.77 -8.76
N LEU A 193 -17.62 4.88 -7.75
CA LEU A 193 -17.34 6.13 -7.05
C LEU A 193 -16.31 7.02 -7.78
N ALA A 194 -15.62 6.52 -8.80
CA ALA A 194 -14.60 7.29 -9.52
C ALA A 194 -15.09 8.66 -10.07
N PRO A 195 -16.30 8.81 -10.62
CA PRO A 195 -16.80 10.11 -11.09
C PRO A 195 -16.87 11.18 -9.98
N ARG A 196 -17.00 10.79 -8.71
CA ARG A 196 -17.03 11.71 -7.56
C ARG A 196 -15.64 12.23 -7.17
N LEU A 197 -14.57 11.64 -7.71
CA LEU A 197 -13.18 11.91 -7.34
C LEU A 197 -12.38 12.58 -8.47
N VAL A 198 -13.07 13.01 -9.54
CA VAL A 198 -12.44 13.60 -10.74
C VAL A 198 -11.69 14.88 -10.39
N GLU A 199 -12.28 15.76 -9.60
CA GLU A 199 -11.66 17.04 -9.27
C GLU A 199 -10.46 16.85 -8.33
N GLU A 200 -10.57 15.94 -7.36
CA GLU A 200 -9.48 15.56 -6.47
C GLU A 200 -8.27 15.01 -7.24
N LEU A 201 -8.50 14.11 -8.21
CA LEU A 201 -7.44 13.60 -9.06
C LEU A 201 -6.85 14.70 -9.96
N ALA A 202 -7.70 15.55 -10.54
CA ALA A 202 -7.25 16.66 -11.38
C ALA A 202 -6.35 17.63 -10.60
N GLN A 203 -6.68 17.92 -9.34
CA GLN A 203 -5.84 18.73 -8.45
C GLN A 203 -4.48 18.08 -8.22
N LEU A 204 -4.44 16.78 -7.90
CA LEU A 204 -3.19 16.03 -7.73
C LEU A 204 -2.31 16.02 -8.98
N LEU A 205 -2.92 15.93 -10.17
CA LEU A 205 -2.18 16.01 -11.44
C LEU A 205 -1.61 17.41 -11.70
N ARG A 206 -2.33 18.48 -11.33
CA ARG A 206 -1.85 19.87 -11.44
C ARG A 206 -0.67 20.18 -10.51
N MET A 207 -0.50 19.40 -9.45
CA MET A 207 0.58 19.55 -8.48
C MET A 207 1.92 18.95 -8.96
N GLN A 208 1.94 18.25 -10.10
CA GLN A 208 3.19 17.70 -10.64
C GLN A 208 4.16 18.83 -11.01
N ASN A 209 5.38 18.74 -10.50
CA ASN A 209 6.45 19.67 -10.77
C ASN A 209 6.90 19.62 -12.25
N TYR A 210 7.66 20.62 -12.68
CA TYR A 210 8.17 20.71 -14.04
C TYR A 210 9.07 19.52 -14.42
N ASP A 211 9.85 19.01 -13.46
CA ASP A 211 10.74 17.87 -13.63
C ASP A 211 10.00 16.51 -13.65
N GLY A 212 8.70 16.48 -13.38
CA GLY A 212 7.88 15.27 -13.34
C GLY A 212 7.71 14.65 -11.96
N SER A 213 8.39 15.18 -10.93
CA SER A 213 8.18 14.80 -9.53
C SER A 213 6.87 15.37 -8.97
N TRP A 214 6.46 14.89 -7.80
CA TRP A 214 5.43 15.52 -6.98
C TRP A 214 6.06 16.06 -5.69
N PRO A 215 5.58 17.21 -5.19
CA PRO A 215 6.05 17.78 -3.92
C PRO A 215 5.84 16.83 -2.74
N SER A 216 6.77 16.86 -1.77
CA SER A 216 6.62 16.13 -0.49
C SER A 216 5.80 16.95 0.51
N ALA A 217 5.23 16.33 1.56
CA ALA A 217 4.45 17.06 2.59
C ALA A 217 5.20 18.24 3.20
N GLU A 218 6.52 18.13 3.34
CA GLU A 218 7.36 19.18 3.92
C GLU A 218 7.44 20.43 3.04
N GLU A 219 7.22 20.30 1.72
CA GLU A 219 7.17 21.41 0.77
C GLU A 219 5.80 22.10 0.76
N PHE A 220 4.75 21.42 1.22
CA PHE A 220 3.41 22.00 1.38
C PHE A 220 3.33 22.97 2.56
N ASP A 221 3.93 22.61 3.69
CA ASP A 221 3.84 23.42 4.91
C ASP A 221 4.66 24.72 4.79
N LYS A 222 5.81 24.67 4.09
CA LYS A 222 6.67 25.83 3.86
C LYS A 222 6.08 26.88 2.93
N ASN A 223 5.05 26.56 2.15
CA ASN A 223 4.35 27.53 1.31
C ASN A 223 3.25 28.30 2.07
N ARG A 224 2.94 27.94 3.33
CA ARG A 224 2.03 28.71 4.20
C ARG A 224 2.74 29.78 5.03
N ASP A 225 4.01 29.57 5.39
CA ASP A 225 4.85 30.56 6.09
C ASP A 225 5.93 31.13 5.15
N LYS A 226 5.51 31.99 4.23
CA LYS A 226 6.41 32.64 3.27
C LYS A 226 7.02 33.97 3.75
N ASP A 227 7.06 34.23 5.06
CA ASP A 227 7.68 35.45 5.61
C ASP A 227 8.84 35.24 6.59
N LEU A 228 9.24 34.01 6.91
CA LEU A 228 10.41 33.81 7.77
C LEU A 228 11.37 32.74 7.24
N LEU A 229 12.55 33.23 6.86
CA LEU A 229 13.82 32.53 6.71
C LEU A 229 14.14 31.96 5.32
N GLN A 230 14.46 32.88 4.42
CA GLN A 230 15.65 32.74 3.58
C GLN A 230 16.89 32.57 4.47
N ALA A 231 17.24 31.33 4.83
CA ALA A 231 18.60 30.91 5.19
C ALA A 231 18.58 29.47 5.75
N LYS A 232 18.54 28.48 4.85
CA LYS A 232 19.07 27.11 5.03
C LYS A 232 18.89 26.30 3.74
N SER A 233 19.24 26.89 2.61
CA SER A 233 19.34 26.21 1.33
C SER A 233 20.66 25.44 1.25
N GLN A 234 20.73 24.33 1.98
CA GLN A 234 21.69 23.22 1.78
C GLN A 234 21.20 22.01 2.58
N SER A 235 19.99 21.53 2.28
CA SER A 235 19.53 20.21 2.71
C SER A 235 19.11 19.42 1.47
N LYS A 236 19.96 18.45 1.10
CA LYS A 236 19.67 17.24 0.34
C LYS A 236 18.54 17.33 -0.71
N LYS A 237 18.89 17.77 -1.92
CA LYS A 237 18.18 17.39 -3.16
C LYS A 237 18.37 15.89 -3.39
N THR A 238 17.59 15.07 -2.73
CA THR A 238 17.34 13.70 -3.16
C THR A 238 15.84 13.61 -3.28
N GLY A 239 15.32 13.76 -4.51
CA GLY A 239 13.93 13.40 -4.78
C GLY A 239 13.82 11.93 -4.45
N GLU A 240 13.26 11.61 -3.28
CA GLU A 240 13.27 10.23 -2.80
C GLU A 240 12.48 9.36 -3.79
N THR A 241 13.19 8.49 -4.49
CA THR A 241 12.67 7.45 -5.39
C THR A 241 11.97 6.32 -4.63
N SER A 242 11.37 6.64 -3.48
CA SER A 242 10.71 5.69 -2.59
C SER A 242 9.28 5.40 -3.05
N PHE A 243 8.80 4.16 -2.90
CA PHE A 243 7.38 3.85 -3.11
C PHE A 243 6.47 4.56 -2.09
N ALA A 244 6.98 4.79 -0.88
CA ALA A 244 6.22 5.38 0.21
C ALA A 244 5.89 6.86 0.00
N HIS A 245 6.87 7.61 -0.52
CA HIS A 245 6.85 9.07 -0.62
C HIS A 245 7.29 9.59 -1.99
N GLY A 246 7.37 8.72 -3.00
CA GLY A 246 8.01 9.04 -4.27
C GLY A 246 7.26 8.59 -5.51
N ILE A 247 7.85 9.00 -6.63
CA ILE A 247 7.29 9.00 -7.97
C ILE A 247 6.81 7.62 -8.47
N ILE A 248 7.39 6.53 -7.97
CA ILE A 248 7.02 5.15 -8.34
C ILE A 248 5.61 4.82 -7.84
N GLY A 249 5.29 5.19 -6.60
CA GLY A 249 3.93 5.00 -6.06
C GLY A 249 2.89 5.74 -6.89
N PHE A 250 3.22 6.97 -7.32
CA PHE A 250 2.36 7.77 -8.20
C PHE A 250 2.13 7.09 -9.54
N ILE A 251 3.20 6.63 -10.20
CA ILE A 251 3.11 5.94 -11.49
C ILE A 251 2.18 4.73 -11.41
N LEU A 252 2.38 3.88 -10.40
CA LEU A 252 1.60 2.65 -10.23
C LEU A 252 0.13 2.96 -9.94
N SER A 253 -0.11 3.89 -9.01
CA SER A 253 -1.46 4.31 -8.65
C SER A 253 -2.20 4.88 -9.86
N LEU A 254 -1.58 5.82 -10.58
CA LEU A 254 -2.15 6.44 -11.78
C LEU A 254 -2.42 5.42 -12.87
N HIS A 255 -1.51 4.48 -13.11
CA HIS A 255 -1.73 3.42 -14.10
C HIS A 255 -2.93 2.54 -13.73
N SER A 256 -3.03 2.14 -12.47
CA SER A 256 -4.10 1.28 -11.95
C SER A 256 -5.47 1.96 -11.97
N ILE A 257 -5.55 3.27 -11.71
CA ILE A 257 -6.83 3.99 -11.69
C ILE A 257 -7.23 4.61 -13.03
N ARG A 258 -6.29 4.76 -13.98
CA ARG A 258 -6.54 5.40 -15.28
C ARG A 258 -7.83 4.92 -15.96
N PRO A 259 -8.15 3.61 -16.04
CA PRO A 259 -9.35 3.14 -16.74
C PRO A 259 -10.67 3.68 -16.20
N PHE A 260 -10.68 4.18 -14.96
CA PHE A 260 -11.89 4.68 -14.28
C PHE A 260 -12.08 6.20 -14.46
N PHE A 261 -11.15 6.90 -15.10
CA PHE A 261 -11.19 8.35 -15.31
C PHE A 261 -11.04 8.72 -16.80
N PRO A 262 -12.03 8.41 -17.65
CA PRO A 262 -11.94 8.66 -19.09
C PRO A 262 -11.75 10.14 -19.43
N SER A 263 -12.33 11.06 -18.65
CA SER A 263 -12.15 12.51 -18.82
C SER A 263 -10.74 13.02 -18.45
N LEU A 264 -9.94 12.21 -17.75
CA LEU A 264 -8.58 12.57 -17.32
C LEU A 264 -7.50 11.70 -17.97
N HIS A 265 -7.83 10.86 -18.96
CA HIS A 265 -6.84 10.01 -19.63
C HIS A 265 -5.64 10.81 -20.17
N GLU A 266 -5.88 11.89 -20.90
CA GLU A 266 -4.80 12.73 -21.44
C GLU A 266 -3.95 13.39 -20.34
N PRO A 267 -4.54 14.05 -19.32
CA PRO A 267 -3.79 14.53 -18.16
C PRO A 267 -2.96 13.44 -17.45
N ILE A 268 -3.53 12.25 -17.25
CA ILE A 268 -2.85 11.12 -16.60
C ILE A 268 -1.68 10.64 -17.45
N ASP A 269 -1.87 10.45 -18.76
CA ASP A 269 -0.83 9.99 -19.68
C ASP A 269 0.33 10.97 -19.77
N LYS A 270 0.02 12.27 -19.78
CA LYS A 270 1.04 13.32 -19.73
C LYS A 270 1.83 13.28 -18.43
N ALA A 271 1.15 13.11 -17.30
CA ALA A 271 1.80 13.01 -15.99
C ALA A 271 2.69 11.76 -15.88
N LEU A 272 2.19 10.61 -16.34
CA LEU A 272 2.94 9.35 -16.39
C LEU A 272 4.17 9.44 -17.28
N THR A 273 4.07 10.08 -18.44
CA THR A 273 5.19 10.27 -19.36
C THR A 273 6.30 11.08 -18.71
N LYS A 274 5.97 12.23 -18.11
CA LYS A 274 6.93 13.06 -17.38
C LYS A 274 7.57 12.31 -16.22
N ALA A 275 6.74 11.61 -15.43
CA ALA A 275 7.22 10.87 -14.28
C ALA A 275 8.20 9.75 -14.65
N SER A 276 7.90 9.04 -15.75
CA SER A 276 8.78 7.98 -16.27
C SER A 276 10.12 8.54 -16.77
N GLN A 277 10.11 9.71 -17.40
CA GLN A 277 11.34 10.38 -17.84
C GLN A 277 12.23 10.76 -16.65
N PHE A 278 11.65 11.27 -15.57
CA PHE A 278 12.37 11.59 -14.34
C PHE A 278 13.03 10.34 -13.74
N VAL A 279 12.29 9.23 -13.60
CA VAL A 279 12.83 7.98 -13.05
C VAL A 279 14.02 7.47 -13.86
N VAL A 280 13.93 7.49 -15.20
CA VAL A 280 15.02 7.04 -16.08
C VAL A 280 16.24 7.96 -15.97
N TRP A 281 16.02 9.27 -15.83
CA TRP A 281 17.10 10.24 -15.64
C TRP A 281 17.80 10.03 -14.30
N ASP A 282 17.04 9.84 -13.23
CA ASP A 282 17.57 9.67 -11.88
C ASP A 282 18.31 8.32 -11.72
N GLN A 283 17.79 7.22 -12.29
CA GLN A 283 18.46 5.92 -12.30
C GLN A 283 19.81 5.92 -13.05
N LYS A 284 19.97 6.76 -14.08
CA LYS A 284 21.28 6.96 -14.73
C LYS A 284 22.27 7.70 -13.83
N THR A 285 21.77 8.41 -12.82
CA THR A 285 22.55 9.20 -11.86
C THR A 285 22.84 8.41 -10.58
N GLU A 286 21.98 7.46 -10.19
CA GLU A 286 22.07 6.63 -8.98
C GLU A 286 22.57 5.18 -9.19
N MET A 287 23.51 4.94 -10.09
CA MET A 287 24.07 3.60 -10.34
C MET A 287 24.98 3.07 -9.19
N SER A 288 24.72 3.46 -7.92
CA SER A 288 25.54 3.15 -6.74
C SER A 288 24.77 2.67 -5.48
N CYS A 289 23.43 2.64 -5.43
CA CYS A 289 22.73 2.33 -4.16
C CYS A 289 21.60 1.28 -4.25
N ARG A 290 21.98 0.05 -3.86
CA ARG A 290 21.25 -1.00 -3.09
C ARG A 290 19.89 -1.52 -3.56
N GLY A 291 19.85 -2.85 -3.74
CA GLY A 291 18.64 -3.68 -3.83
C GLY A 291 17.88 -3.76 -2.50
N GLY A 292 16.88 -2.89 -2.36
CA GLY A 292 15.86 -2.94 -1.31
C GLY A 292 14.52 -3.46 -1.83
N LEU A 293 13.74 -4.03 -0.91
CA LEU A 293 12.42 -4.66 -1.08
C LEU A 293 11.37 -3.77 -1.81
N TRP A 294 11.59 -2.46 -1.85
CA TRP A 294 10.70 -1.41 -2.39
C TRP A 294 11.02 -0.95 -3.81
N TYR A 295 12.11 -1.44 -4.40
CA TYR A 295 12.55 -1.09 -5.75
C TYR A 295 12.12 -2.11 -6.82
N GLY A 296 11.34 -3.14 -6.43
CA GLY A 296 11.00 -4.28 -7.28
C GLY A 296 9.52 -4.68 -7.29
N SER A 297 9.25 -5.83 -7.90
CA SER A 297 7.97 -6.45 -8.31
C SER A 297 6.82 -6.55 -7.28
N LEU A 298 6.94 -5.98 -6.07
CA LEU A 298 5.82 -5.75 -5.14
C LEU A 298 5.02 -4.48 -5.47
N ALA A 299 5.61 -3.54 -6.22
CA ALA A 299 4.92 -2.42 -6.84
C ALA A 299 3.65 -2.84 -7.61
N THR A 300 3.67 -4.03 -8.22
CA THR A 300 2.54 -4.60 -8.96
C THR A 300 1.55 -5.38 -8.09
N ALA A 301 1.78 -5.50 -6.79
CA ALA A 301 0.94 -6.25 -5.85
C ALA A 301 0.08 -5.36 -4.92
N LEU A 302 0.21 -4.03 -4.98
CA LEU A 302 -0.64 -3.07 -4.25
C LEU A 302 -1.62 -2.38 -5.21
#